data_AF-A0A2E8E488-F1
#
_entry.id   AF-A0A2E8E488-F1
#
_cell.length_a   1.000
_cell.length_b   1.000
_cell.length_c   1.000
_cell.angle_alpha   90.00
_cell.angle_beta   90.00
_cell.angle_gamma   90.00
#
_symmetry.space_group_name_H-M   'P 1'
#
loop_
_entity.id
_entity.type
_entity.pdbx_description
1 polymer ?
#
loop_
_entity_poly.entity_id
_entity_poly.type
_entity_poly.pdbx_seq_one_letter_code
_entity_poly.pdbx_strand_id
1 'polypeptide(L)' 'MVLVDVLERARQFAEARSLSLGKALSELARRGLEAQRPVRLVDGVYVFELPGDSPSVTSKHVAELEADTR' A
#
# COMPACT_ATOMS: atom_id res chain seq x y z
N MET A 1 -4.05 -8.27 18.34
CA MET A 1 -3.60 -7.42 17.23
C MET A 1 -2.23 -6.88 17.59
N VAL A 2 -1.16 -7.53 17.11
CA VAL A 2 0.20 -7.03 17.36
C VAL A 2 0.32 -5.76 16.53
N LEU A 3 0.39 -4.60 17.18
CA LEU A 3 0.89 -3.37 16.56
C LEU A 3 2.33 -3.68 16.17
N VAL A 4 2.53 -4.23 14.97
CA VAL A 4 3.81 -4.19 14.28
C VAL A 4 4.29 -2.76 14.45
N ASP A 5 5.45 -2.55 15.07
CA ASP A 5 5.86 -1.24 15.57
C ASP A 5 5.66 -0.15 14.50
N VAL A 6 4.57 0.61 14.63
CA VAL A 6 4.10 1.54 13.61
C VAL A 6 5.10 2.68 13.45
N LEU A 7 5.78 3.03 14.54
CA LEU A 7 6.82 4.04 14.53
C LEU A 7 8.02 3.54 13.72
N GLU A 8 8.43 2.29 13.91
CA GLU A 8 9.54 1.71 13.14
C GLU A 8 9.22 1.63 11.65
N ARG A 9 8.00 1.25 11.28
CA ARG A 9 7.54 1.28 9.89
C ARG A 9 7.49 2.71 9.32
N ALA A 10 7.06 3.68 10.12
CA ALA A 10 7.05 5.08 9.71
C ALA A 10 8.47 5.63 9.51
N ARG A 11 9.44 5.20 10.32
CA ARG A 11 10.87 5.55 10.13
C ARG A 11 11.41 4.98 8.82
N GLN A 12 11.20 3.69 8.56
CA GLN A 12 11.60 3.05 7.30
C GLN A 12 10.96 3.75 6.09
N PHE A 13 9.67 4.11 6.18
CA PHE A 13 8.97 4.85 5.14
C PHE A 13 9.56 6.25 4.92
N ALA A 14 9.90 6.95 6.00
CA ALA A 14 10.49 8.29 5.96
C ALA A 14 11.87 8.27 5.31
N GLU A 15 12.72 7.32 5.70
CA GLU A 15 14.06 7.13 5.16
C GLU A 15 14.02 6.81 3.66
N ALA A 16 13.21 5.83 3.25
CA ALA A 16 13.06 5.44 1.85
C ALA A 16 12.55 6.56 0.92
N ARG A 17 11.99 7.63 1.48
CA ARG A 17 11.41 8.77 0.73
C ARG A 17 12.06 10.11 1.04
N SER A 18 13.15 10.12 1.81
CA SER A 18 13.84 11.34 2.26
C SER A 18 12.87 12.37 2.88
N LEU A 19 11.95 11.89 3.74
CA LEU A 19 10.98 12.71 4.45
C LEU A 19 11.35 12.83 5.93
N SER A 20 10.92 13.91 6.59
CA SER A 20 10.89 13.92 8.05
C SER A 20 9.86 12.91 8.57
N LEU A 21 10.09 12.35 9.76
CA LEU A 21 9.15 11.41 10.38
C LEU A 21 7.74 12.00 10.54
N GLY A 22 7.64 13.28 10.93
CA GLY A 22 6.35 13.95 11.03
C GLY A 22 5.61 14.02 9.69
N LYS A 23 6.31 14.37 8.61
CA LYS A 23 5.73 14.41 7.26
C LYS A 23 5.32 13.03 6.76
N ALA A 24 6.12 12.00 7.05
CA ALA A 24 5.78 10.61 6.76
C ALA A 24 4.50 10.18 7.50
N LEU A 25 4.39 10.47 8.80
CA LEU A 25 3.21 10.14 9.59
C LEU A 25 1.96 10.89 9.09
N SER A 26 2.06 12.19 8.80
CA SER A 26 0.94 12.96 8.24
C SER A 26 0.47 12.39 6.90
N GLU A 27 1.40 12.02 6.02
CA GLU A 27 1.06 11.42 4.72
C GLU A 27 0.42 10.04 4.87
N LEU A 28 0.96 9.18 5.74
CA LEU A 28 0.38 7.87 6.02
C LEU A 28 -1.01 7.97 6.63
N ALA A 29 -1.21 8.88 7.58
CA ALA A 29 -2.51 9.13 8.20
C ALA A 29 -3.52 9.65 7.16
N ARG A 30 -3.12 10.63 6.35
CA ARG A 30 -3.95 11.17 5.25
C ARG A 30 -4.37 10.05 4.29
N ARG A 31 -3.43 9.23 3.83
CA ARG A 31 -3.74 8.08 2.96
C ARG A 31 -4.67 7.06 3.62
N GLY A 32 -4.47 6.78 4.90
CA GLY A 32 -5.33 5.84 5.64
C GLY A 32 -6.76 6.34 5.79
N LEU A 33 -6.92 7.64 6.09
CA LEU A 33 -8.23 8.29 6.24
C LEU A 33 -8.95 8.49 4.90
N GLU A 34 -8.20 8.77 3.83
CA GLU A 34 -8.73 8.90 2.47
C GLU A 34 -8.93 7.54 1.77
N ALA A 35 -8.38 6.44 2.30
CA ALA A 35 -8.53 5.09 1.76
C ALA A 35 -9.92 4.51 2.05
N GLN A 36 -10.98 5.22 1.69
CA GLN A 36 -12.29 4.62 1.42
C GLN A 36 -12.16 3.74 0.18
N ARG A 37 -11.52 2.59 0.35
CA ARG A 37 -11.44 1.56 -0.66
C ARG A 37 -12.74 0.77 -0.60
N PRO A 38 -13.58 0.79 -1.64
CA PRO A 38 -14.75 -0.08 -1.67
C PRO A 38 -14.25 -1.52 -1.54
N VAL A 39 -14.59 -2.15 -0.43
CA VAL A 39 -14.37 -3.57 -0.19
C VAL A 39 -15.74 -4.24 -0.17
N ARG A 40 -15.90 -5.31 -0.94
CA ARG A 40 -17.11 -6.14 -0.92
C ARG A 40 -16.82 -7.43 -0.19
N LEU A 41 -17.80 -7.90 0.59
CA LEU A 41 -17.75 -9.24 1.16
C LEU A 41 -18.26 -10.23 0.11
N VAL A 42 -17.40 -11.11 -0.40
CA VAL A 42 -17.72 -12.17 -1.36
C VAL A 42 -17.34 -13.49 -0.71
N ASP A 43 -18.31 -14.39 -0.52
CA ASP A 43 -18.10 -15.71 0.09
C ASP A 43 -17.34 -15.67 1.44
N GLY A 44 -17.61 -14.64 2.25
CA GLY A 44 -16.96 -14.45 3.55
C GLY A 44 -15.56 -13.82 3.49
N VAL A 45 -15.09 -13.43 2.30
CA VAL A 45 -13.78 -12.79 2.08
C VAL A 45 -13.99 -11.33 1.67
N TYR A 46 -13.26 -10.41 2.31
CA TYR A 46 -13.22 -9.02 1.85
C TYR A 46 -12.39 -8.91 0.56
N VAL A 47 -13.07 -8.58 -0.54
CA VAL A 47 -12.48 -8.34 -1.86
C VAL A 47 -12.38 -6.85 -2.09
N PHE A 48 -11.18 -6.38 -2.40
CA PHE A 48 -10.95 -5.01 -2.83
C PHE A 48 -11.55 -4.79 -4.22
N GLU A 49 -12.46 -3.83 -4.36
CA GLU A 49 -12.96 -3.43 -5.67
C GLU A 49 -12.00 -2.45 -6.34
N LEU A 50 -11.49 -2.88 -7.47
CA LEU A 50 -10.78 -2.01 -8.39
C LEU A 50 -11.78 -1.21 -9.24
N PRO A 51 -11.52 0.06 -9.56
CA PRO A 51 -12.20 0.77 -10.63
C PRO A 51 -12.25 -0.07 -11.92
N GLY A 52 -13.34 -0.03 -12.67
CA GLY A 52 -13.54 -0.90 -13.84
C GLY A 52 -12.54 -0.68 -14.99
N ASP A 53 -11.86 0.46 -15.00
CA ASP A 53 -10.78 0.83 -15.91
C ASP A 53 -9.39 0.46 -15.39
N SER A 54 -9.30 -0.24 -14.25
CA SER A 54 -8.01 -0.65 -13.70
C SER A 54 -7.28 -1.61 -14.63
N PRO A 55 -5.98 -1.41 -14.87
CA PRO A 55 -5.21 -2.27 -15.77
C PRO A 55 -5.06 -3.67 -15.18
N SER A 56 -5.11 -4.69 -16.05
CA SER A 56 -4.83 -6.06 -15.64
C SER A 56 -3.34 -6.25 -15.34
N VAL A 57 -3.04 -6.82 -14.18
CA VAL A 57 -1.67 -7.26 -13.86
C VAL A 57 -1.45 -8.62 -14.50
N THR A 58 -0.53 -8.69 -15.46
CA THR A 58 -0.19 -9.93 -16.17
C THR A 58 1.12 -10.51 -15.65
N SER A 59 1.38 -11.79 -15.94
CA SER A 59 2.66 -12.43 -15.63
C SER A 59 3.86 -11.72 -16.25
N LYS A 60 3.68 -11.02 -17.38
CA LYS A 60 4.74 -10.23 -18.02
C LYS A 60 5.17 -9.06 -17.12
N HIS A 61 4.22 -8.35 -16.51
CA HIS A 61 4.52 -7.25 -15.58
C HIS A 61 5.31 -7.73 -14.36
N VAL A 62 5.00 -8.93 -13.86
CA VAL A 62 5.73 -9.54 -12.73
C VAL A 62 7.17 -9.84 -13.12
N ALA A 63 7.39 -10.46 -14.28
CA ALA A 63 8.73 -10.81 -14.76
C ALA A 63 9.61 -9.56 -15.02
N GLU A 64 9.02 -8.47 -15.50
CA GLU A 64 9.74 -7.20 -15.70
C GLU A 64 10.24 -6.63 -14.37
N LEU A 65 9.43 -6.62 -13.32
CA LEU A 65 9.83 -6.12 -11.99
C LEU A 65 10.91 -6.99 -11.31
N GLU A 66 10.84 -8.30 -11.47
CA GLU A 66 11.87 -9.22 -10.95
C GLU A 66 13.22 -9.05 -11.65
N ALA A 67 13.21 -8.67 -12.93
CA ALA A 67 14.42 -8.38 -13.68
C ALA A 67 15.08 -7.06 -13.25
N ASP A 68 14.29 -6.01 -12.99
CA ASP A 68 14.80 -4.69 -12.55
C ASP A 68 15.40 -4.69 -11.14
N THR A 69 15.03 -5.66 -10.30
CA THR A 69 15.51 -5.77 -8.91
C THR A 69 16.83 -6.56 -8.81
N ARG A 70 17.41 -6.99 -9.93
CA ARG A 70 18.58 -7.88 -10.00
C ARG A 70 19.88 -7.19 -10.38
#